data_AF-A0A1A8A1R4-F1
#
_entry.id   AF-A0A1A8A1R4-F1
#
_cell.length_a   1.000
_cell.length_b   1.000
_cell.length_c   1.000
_cell.angle_alpha   90.00
_cell.angle_beta   90.00
_cell.angle_gamma   90.00
#
_symmetry.space_group_name_H-M   'P 1'
#
loop_
_entity.id
_entity.type
_entity.pdbx_description
1 polymer ?
#
loop_
_entity_poly.entity_id
_entity_poly.type
_entity_poly.pdbx_seq_one_letter_code
_entity_poly.pdbx_strand_id
1 'polypeptide(L)'
;MAGRNLGLSGSKTRQVNQQLRQSYDANFKMMVVNAAEATNNCQAARKYGVTECNVRRWRIQKDRLKNANSKRKAFRGPQRGRFQEIDRRVCEFVTEKRNEGLPITRAIIQLKALNIAKELNIPTTEFKASTGWCIRMMRRSGLALRRRTSLAQHLPSDFAEKLQSFQRYVIGLRKKHSYTLDQIGNADQTPVFFDMPTSVTVHKKGEKSVIVKSTGNEKNRITVMLACLADGTKLAPYVILKRKTVPKEPMPAGIIVRAQEKGWMESDLVVDWLKVVWGTRCGALRKKEKHADYGCVPWTPD
;
A
#
# COMPACT_ATOMS: atom_id res chain seq x y z
N MET A 1 70.67 34.37 45.76
CA MET A 1 70.37 33.11 45.05
C MET A 1 69.59 32.23 46.03
N ALA A 2 68.26 32.18 45.92
CA ALA A 2 67.49 31.13 45.21
C ALA A 2 67.72 29.74 45.84
N GLY A 3 66.71 29.01 46.34
CA GLY A 3 65.27 29.20 46.30
C GLY A 3 64.53 28.21 47.22
N ARG A 4 63.22 28.48 47.39
CA ARG A 4 62.22 27.67 48.10
C ARG A 4 61.82 26.45 47.27
N ASN A 5 61.39 25.36 47.91
CA ASN A 5 60.32 24.46 47.45
C ASN A 5 59.94 23.50 48.60
N LEU A 6 58.87 23.71 49.37
CA LEU A 6 57.42 23.55 49.10
C LEU A 6 57.01 22.13 48.68
N GLY A 7 56.14 21.56 49.52
CA GLY A 7 55.72 20.16 49.56
C GLY A 7 55.09 19.62 48.28
N LEU A 8 55.40 18.36 48.01
CA LEU A 8 54.72 17.53 47.01
C LEU A 8 53.47 16.90 47.64
N SER A 9 52.35 17.61 47.52
CA SER A 9 51.01 17.03 47.67
C SER A 9 50.71 16.15 46.47
N GLY A 10 50.55 14.84 46.70
CA GLY A 10 50.19 13.85 45.69
C GLY A 10 48.87 14.19 44.97
N SER A 11 48.99 14.59 43.71
CA SER A 11 47.87 14.77 42.79
C SER A 11 47.29 13.39 42.40
N LYS A 12 46.03 13.13 42.79
CA LYS A 12 45.25 11.99 42.29
C LYS A 12 44.94 12.21 40.81
N THR A 13 45.71 11.58 39.94
CA THR A 13 45.47 11.56 38.49
C THR A 13 44.10 10.93 38.21
N ARG A 14 43.13 11.74 37.76
CA ARG A 14 41.83 11.27 37.27
C ARG A 14 42.05 10.43 36.01
N GLN A 15 41.91 9.11 36.11
CA GLN A 15 41.87 8.22 34.96
C GLN A 15 40.67 8.58 34.07
N VAL A 16 40.95 9.12 32.88
CA VAL A 16 39.92 9.40 31.86
C VAL A 16 39.58 8.07 31.18
N ASN A 17 38.40 7.54 31.50
CA ASN A 17 37.90 6.29 30.95
C ASN A 17 37.63 6.45 29.43
N GLN A 18 38.52 5.92 28.59
CA GLN A 18 38.41 5.94 27.13
C GLN A 18 37.39 4.91 26.64
N GLN A 19 36.10 5.14 26.91
CA GLN A 19 35.05 4.36 26.24
C GLN A 19 34.89 4.83 24.79
N LEU A 20 35.12 3.92 23.84
CA LEU A 20 34.85 4.11 22.41
C LEU A 20 33.42 4.63 22.20
N ARG A 21 33.27 5.64 21.33
CA ARG A 21 31.99 6.32 21.10
C ARG A 21 31.00 5.40 20.37
N GLN A 22 30.06 4.81 21.10
CA GLN A 22 29.07 3.90 20.54
C GLN A 22 27.81 4.62 20.01
N SER A 23 27.16 4.04 19.00
CA SER A 23 25.93 4.56 18.39
C SER A 23 24.83 3.50 18.38
N TYR A 24 23.72 3.81 19.05
CA TYR A 24 22.60 2.90 19.26
C TYR A 24 21.41 3.26 18.37
N ASP A 25 20.72 2.27 17.82
CA ASP A 25 19.49 2.47 17.05
C ASP A 25 18.26 2.70 17.94
N ALA A 26 17.12 3.04 17.32
CA ALA A 26 15.91 3.39 18.06
C ALA A 26 15.30 2.18 18.76
N ASN A 27 15.41 0.98 18.16
CA ASN A 27 14.90 -0.26 18.73
C ASN A 27 15.63 -0.61 20.04
N PHE A 28 16.97 -0.60 20.02
CA PHE A 28 17.77 -0.84 21.20
C PHE A 28 17.45 0.17 22.31
N LYS A 29 17.36 1.46 21.97
CA LYS A 29 17.02 2.50 22.96
C LYS A 29 15.63 2.27 23.58
N MET A 30 14.64 1.81 22.80
CA MET A 30 13.31 1.48 23.32
C MET A 30 13.34 0.27 24.25
N MET A 31 14.12 -0.78 23.96
CA MET A 31 14.30 -1.91 24.86
C MET A 31 14.86 -1.47 26.22
N VAL A 32 15.87 -0.60 26.21
CA VAL A 32 16.48 -0.04 27.42
C VAL A 32 15.48 0.82 28.20
N VAL A 33 14.68 1.64 27.52
CA VAL A 33 13.64 2.47 28.14
C VAL A 33 12.57 1.61 28.82
N ASN A 34 12.07 0.57 28.13
CA ASN A 34 11.06 -0.33 28.69
C ASN A 34 11.59 -1.06 29.93
N ALA A 35 12.85 -1.52 29.90
CA ALA A 35 13.48 -2.15 31.05
C ALA A 35 13.67 -1.17 32.23
N ALA A 36 13.99 0.09 31.96
CA ALA A 36 14.12 1.12 32.98
C ALA A 36 12.77 1.50 33.62
N GLU A 37 11.67 1.42 32.86
CA GLU A 37 10.31 1.65 33.36
C GLU A 37 9.78 0.47 34.20
N ALA A 38 10.17 -0.76 33.86
CA ALA A 38 9.84 -1.94 34.66
C ALA A 38 10.67 -2.07 35.93
N THR A 39 11.85 -1.43 35.99
CA THR A 39 12.77 -1.50 37.13
C THR A 39 13.22 -0.09 37.55
N ASN A 40 14.46 0.30 37.28
CA ASN A 40 14.97 1.66 37.43
C ASN A 40 16.12 1.92 36.44
N ASN A 41 16.52 3.19 36.30
CA ASN A 41 17.54 3.58 35.32
C ASN A 41 18.90 2.90 35.56
N CYS A 42 19.31 2.73 36.83
CA CYS A 42 20.60 2.15 37.20
C CYS A 42 20.67 0.66 36.86
N GLN A 43 19.59 -0.09 37.13
CA GLN A 43 19.50 -1.50 36.78
C GLN A 43 19.47 -1.70 35.26
N ALA A 44 18.70 -0.89 34.53
CA ALA A 44 18.70 -0.94 33.07
C ALA A 44 20.07 -0.57 32.47
N ALA A 45 20.74 0.45 33.01
CA ALA A 45 22.08 0.84 32.60
C ALA A 45 23.08 -0.33 32.71
N ARG A 46 23.08 -1.02 33.86
CA ARG A 46 23.92 -2.21 34.09
C ARG A 46 23.56 -3.37 33.17
N LYS A 47 22.27 -3.68 33.04
CA LYS A 47 21.79 -4.80 32.20
C LYS A 47 22.17 -4.65 30.72
N TYR A 48 22.13 -3.44 30.19
CA TYR A 48 22.36 -3.18 28.76
C TYR A 48 23.74 -2.57 28.45
N GLY A 49 24.64 -2.46 29.45
CA GLY A 49 25.99 -1.94 29.24
C GLY A 49 26.04 -0.48 28.78
N VAL A 50 25.07 0.34 29.18
CA VAL A 50 24.99 1.77 28.82
C VAL A 50 25.10 2.65 30.07
N THR A 51 25.55 3.89 29.90
CA THR A 51 25.57 4.84 31.02
C THR A 51 24.13 5.22 31.45
N GLU A 52 23.88 5.38 32.75
CA GLU A 52 22.59 5.83 33.29
C GLU A 52 22.11 7.16 32.66
N CYS A 53 23.04 8.09 32.38
CA CYS A 53 22.76 9.34 31.68
C CYS A 53 22.10 9.12 30.30
N ASN A 54 22.53 8.11 29.55
CA ASN A 54 21.89 7.73 28.29
C ASN A 54 20.48 7.18 28.50
N VAL A 55 20.28 6.35 29.52
CA VAL A 55 18.96 5.81 29.88
C VAL A 55 18.00 6.95 30.20
N ARG A 56 18.39 7.89 31.07
CA ARG A 56 17.58 9.08 31.39
C ARG A 56 17.25 9.88 30.14
N ARG A 57 18.24 10.15 29.28
CA ARG A 57 18.04 10.88 28.02
C ARG A 57 17.07 10.16 27.07
N TRP A 58 17.17 8.84 26.94
CA TRP A 58 16.29 8.07 26.04
C TRP A 58 14.86 7.98 26.58
N ARG A 59 14.67 7.93 27.90
CA ARG A 59 13.33 8.03 28.51
C ARG A 59 12.65 9.36 28.15
N ILE A 60 13.37 10.48 28.23
CA ILE A 60 12.85 11.79 27.78
C ILE A 60 12.50 11.77 26.27
N GLN A 61 13.22 10.96 25.47
CA GLN A 61 12.99 10.83 24.03
C GLN A 61 12.02 9.69 23.65
N LYS A 62 11.33 9.06 24.61
CA LYS A 62 10.52 7.85 24.40
C LYS A 62 9.53 7.99 23.25
N ASP A 63 8.74 9.05 23.21
CA ASP A 63 7.75 9.26 22.15
C ASP A 63 8.39 9.43 20.77
N ARG A 64 9.53 10.14 20.71
CA ARG A 64 10.28 10.31 19.46
C ARG A 64 10.89 9.00 18.98
N LEU A 65 11.33 8.14 19.90
CA LEU A 65 11.88 6.82 19.59
C LEU A 65 10.79 5.86 19.12
N LYS A 66 9.62 5.87 19.75
CA LYS A 66 8.43 5.08 19.36
C LYS A 66 7.97 5.40 17.94
N ASN A 67 8.01 6.68 17.56
CA ASN A 67 7.60 7.15 16.23
C ASN A 67 8.71 7.11 15.17
N ALA A 68 9.93 6.70 15.54
CA ALA A 68 11.05 6.63 14.60
C ALA A 68 11.15 5.27 13.91
N ASN A 69 11.81 5.24 12.75
CA ASN A 69 12.26 3.98 12.16
C ASN A 69 13.20 3.25 13.15
N SER A 70 13.00 1.94 13.33
CA SER A 70 13.75 1.10 14.27
C SER A 70 15.28 1.19 14.11
N LYS A 71 15.76 1.33 12.87
CA LYS A 71 17.20 1.44 12.55
C LYS A 71 17.78 2.85 12.74
N ARG A 72 16.98 3.83 13.15
CA ARG A 72 17.43 5.23 13.29
C ARG A 72 18.38 5.39 14.46
N LYS A 73 19.65 5.69 14.17
CA LYS A 73 20.69 5.87 15.20
C LYS A 73 20.73 7.25 15.86
N ALA A 74 20.28 8.29 15.15
CA ALA A 74 20.26 9.64 15.70
C ALA A 74 19.19 10.53 15.05
N PHE A 75 18.74 11.52 15.80
CA PHE A 75 17.87 12.59 15.30
C PHE A 75 18.71 13.77 14.81
N ARG A 76 19.58 13.53 13.81
CA ARG A 76 20.43 14.57 13.20
C ARG A 76 19.71 15.29 12.07
N GLY A 77 20.13 16.53 11.81
CA GLY A 77 19.65 17.40 10.74
C GLY A 77 18.86 18.60 11.28
N PRO A 78 18.92 19.76 10.61
CA PRO A 78 18.15 20.93 11.03
C PRO A 78 16.66 20.61 10.97
N GLN A 79 15.96 20.78 12.10
CA GLN A 79 14.52 20.58 12.16
C GLN A 79 13.75 21.65 11.40
N ARG A 80 14.39 22.81 11.15
CA ARG A 80 13.82 23.96 10.47
C ARG A 80 14.68 24.32 9.26
N GLY A 81 14.05 24.70 8.15
CA GLY A 81 14.75 25.25 7.00
C GLY A 81 15.25 26.68 7.29
N ARG A 82 16.18 27.18 6.46
CA ARG A 82 16.61 28.59 6.49
C ARG A 82 15.42 29.54 6.29
N PHE A 83 14.50 29.18 5.40
CA PHE A 83 13.31 29.95 5.05
C PHE A 83 12.06 29.29 5.66
N GLN A 84 11.87 29.46 6.97
CA GLN A 84 10.81 28.79 7.74
C GLN A 84 9.41 29.16 7.24
N GLU A 85 9.21 30.43 6.88
CA GLU A 85 7.91 30.92 6.43
C GLU A 85 7.54 30.38 5.04
N ILE A 86 8.53 30.23 4.14
CA ILE A 86 8.33 29.53 2.86
C ILE A 86 7.97 28.06 3.11
N ASP A 87 8.72 27.37 3.99
CA ASP A 87 8.44 25.98 4.33
C ASP A 87 7.00 25.83 4.86
N ARG A 88 6.54 26.70 5.77
CA ARG A 88 5.18 26.68 6.36
C ARG A 88 4.10 26.86 5.30
N ARG A 89 4.14 27.96 4.53
CA ARG A 89 3.11 28.31 3.54
C ARG A 89 3.03 27.29 2.40
N VAL A 90 4.15 26.69 2.01
CA VAL A 90 4.14 25.62 1.01
C VAL A 90 3.52 24.34 1.56
N CYS A 91 3.74 24.01 2.84
CA CYS A 91 3.11 22.83 3.46
C CYS A 91 1.59 22.97 3.59
N GLU A 92 1.11 24.16 3.94
CA GLU A 92 -0.32 24.48 3.97
C GLU A 92 -0.95 24.30 2.59
N PHE A 93 -0.35 24.91 1.56
CA PHE A 93 -0.78 24.73 0.17
C PHE A 93 -0.80 23.26 -0.27
N VAL A 94 0.22 22.48 0.11
CA VAL A 94 0.26 21.05 -0.20
C VAL A 94 -0.91 20.31 0.48
N THR A 95 -1.19 20.62 1.74
CA THR A 95 -2.25 19.98 2.51
C THR A 95 -3.63 20.30 1.93
N GLU A 96 -3.89 21.57 1.65
CA GLU A 96 -5.12 22.06 1.01
C GLU A 96 -5.40 21.33 -0.32
N LYS A 97 -4.44 21.38 -1.25
CA LYS A 97 -4.61 20.77 -2.58
C LYS A 97 -4.71 19.25 -2.52
N ARG A 98 -4.10 18.60 -1.52
CA ARG A 98 -4.28 17.16 -1.29
C ARG A 98 -5.66 16.82 -0.70
N ASN A 99 -6.23 17.67 0.13
CA ASN A 99 -7.60 17.51 0.65
C ASN A 99 -8.65 17.67 -0.46
N GLU A 100 -8.39 18.51 -1.47
CA GLU A 100 -9.17 18.60 -2.71
C GLU A 100 -8.95 17.40 -3.66
N GLY A 101 -8.08 16.45 -3.31
CA GLY A 101 -7.76 15.29 -4.14
C GLY A 101 -6.81 15.56 -5.30
N LEU A 102 -6.27 16.78 -5.44
CA LEU A 102 -5.42 17.16 -6.56
C LEU A 102 -4.00 16.56 -6.45
N PRO A 103 -3.38 16.20 -7.59
CA PRO A 103 -2.00 15.75 -7.62
C PRO A 103 -1.04 16.94 -7.47
N ILE A 104 -0.04 16.79 -6.61
CA ILE A 104 1.00 17.82 -6.42
C ILE A 104 2.36 17.23 -6.75
N THR A 105 3.03 17.84 -7.73
CA THR A 105 4.38 17.46 -8.13
C THR A 105 5.42 18.34 -7.45
N ARG A 106 6.68 17.92 -7.48
CA ARG A 106 7.80 18.74 -6.97
C ARG A 106 7.90 20.08 -7.71
N ALA A 107 7.62 20.11 -9.00
CA ALA A 107 7.65 21.33 -9.79
C ALA A 107 6.62 22.35 -9.28
N ILE A 108 5.39 21.89 -8.97
CA ILE A 108 4.35 22.74 -8.39
C ILE A 108 4.78 23.28 -7.01
N ILE A 109 5.37 22.43 -6.18
CA ILE A 109 5.92 22.84 -4.87
C ILE A 109 6.98 23.93 -5.04
N GLN A 110 7.90 23.76 -6.00
CA GLN A 110 8.96 24.75 -6.27
C GLN A 110 8.40 26.06 -6.80
N LEU A 111 7.42 26.01 -7.72
CA LEU A 111 6.77 27.18 -8.27
C LEU A 111 6.01 27.96 -7.20
N LYS A 112 5.25 27.27 -6.34
CA LYS A 112 4.57 27.90 -5.20
C LYS A 112 5.57 28.54 -4.24
N ALA A 113 6.69 27.89 -3.98
CA ALA A 113 7.74 28.42 -3.12
C ALA A 113 8.38 29.70 -3.69
N LEU A 114 8.61 29.76 -5.01
CA LEU A 114 9.12 30.96 -5.66
C LEU A 114 8.11 32.12 -5.59
N ASN A 115 6.82 31.84 -5.76
CA ASN A 115 5.78 32.86 -5.59
C ASN A 115 5.75 33.42 -4.17
N ILE A 116 5.80 32.54 -3.16
CA ILE A 116 5.87 32.95 -1.75
C ILE A 116 7.16 33.75 -1.48
N ALA A 117 8.30 33.35 -2.07
CA ALA A 117 9.55 34.09 -1.92
C ALA A 117 9.46 35.52 -2.48
N LYS A 118 8.79 35.69 -3.63
CA LYS A 118 8.50 37.01 -4.20
C LYS A 118 7.61 37.85 -3.28
N GLU A 119 6.55 37.25 -2.74
CA GLU A 119 5.65 37.93 -1.79
C GLU A 119 6.36 38.38 -0.51
N LEU A 120 7.37 37.61 -0.07
CA LEU A 120 8.20 37.94 1.09
C LEU A 120 9.40 38.85 0.74
N ASN A 121 9.49 39.35 -0.49
CA ASN A 121 10.60 40.17 -1.00
C ASN A 121 11.98 39.50 -0.83
N ILE A 122 12.06 38.17 -0.93
CA ILE A 122 13.31 37.42 -0.86
C ILE A 122 13.94 37.37 -2.27
N PRO A 123 15.17 37.87 -2.46
CA PRO A 123 15.84 37.84 -3.75
C PRO A 123 16.04 36.42 -4.29
N THR A 124 15.97 36.26 -5.61
CA THR A 124 16.23 34.98 -6.30
C THR A 124 17.68 34.51 -6.15
N THR A 125 18.61 35.41 -5.81
CA THR A 125 19.99 35.09 -5.43
C THR A 125 20.05 34.33 -4.11
N GLU A 126 19.12 34.59 -3.19
CA GLU A 126 19.07 33.98 -1.85
C GLU A 126 18.22 32.70 -1.81
N PHE A 127 17.09 32.69 -2.53
CA PHE A 127 16.21 31.53 -2.59
C PHE A 127 15.86 31.14 -4.04
N LYS A 128 16.31 29.95 -4.43
CA LYS A 128 16.14 29.41 -5.80
C LYS A 128 15.10 28.28 -5.91
N ALA A 129 14.41 27.95 -4.82
CA ALA A 129 13.55 26.77 -4.72
C ALA A 129 14.18 25.49 -5.33
N SER A 130 15.48 25.28 -5.11
CA SER A 130 16.21 24.21 -5.78
C SER A 130 15.66 22.82 -5.45
N THR A 131 15.94 21.82 -6.30
CA THR A 131 15.54 20.43 -6.06
C THR A 131 16.00 19.93 -4.70
N GLY A 132 17.22 20.31 -4.28
CA GLY A 132 17.76 19.98 -2.97
C GLY A 132 17.04 20.67 -1.81
N TRP A 133 16.53 21.89 -1.99
CA TRP A 133 15.64 22.52 -1.01
C TRP A 133 14.31 21.76 -0.92
N CYS A 134 13.65 21.52 -2.06
CA CYS A 134 12.34 20.85 -2.13
C CYS A 134 12.37 19.48 -1.45
N ILE A 135 13.37 18.63 -1.76
CA ILE A 135 13.54 17.32 -1.13
C ILE A 135 13.72 17.44 0.39
N ARG A 136 14.54 18.38 0.85
CA ARG A 136 14.81 18.55 2.28
C ARG A 136 13.61 19.13 3.03
N MET A 137 12.88 20.08 2.43
CA MET A 137 11.65 20.63 2.98
C MET A 137 10.59 19.54 3.11
N MET A 138 10.32 18.79 2.04
CA MET A 138 9.38 17.65 2.08
C MET A 138 9.72 16.68 3.21
N ARG A 139 11.00 16.30 3.35
CA ARG A 139 11.45 15.41 4.44
C ARG A 139 11.23 16.00 5.84
N ARG A 140 11.46 17.31 6.03
CA ARG A 140 11.22 17.99 7.32
C ARG A 140 9.73 18.01 7.66
N SER A 141 8.88 18.17 6.66
CA SER A 141 7.43 18.27 6.81
C SER A 141 6.68 16.94 6.74
N GLY A 142 7.40 15.81 6.76
CA GLY A 142 6.78 14.48 6.69
C GLY A 142 6.17 14.11 5.32
N LEU A 143 6.43 14.91 4.29
CA LEU A 143 5.95 14.68 2.93
C LEU A 143 6.88 13.72 2.17
N ALA A 144 6.28 12.82 1.41
CA ALA A 144 7.00 11.89 0.54
C ALA A 144 6.28 11.75 -0.80
N LEU A 145 7.04 11.48 -1.87
CA LEU A 145 6.44 11.05 -3.12
C LEU A 145 5.81 9.68 -2.91
N ARG A 146 4.54 9.54 -3.28
CA ARG A 146 3.80 8.29 -3.23
C ARG A 146 3.35 7.94 -4.64
N ARG A 147 3.44 6.66 -5.00
CA ARG A 147 2.83 6.14 -6.24
C ARG A 147 1.32 6.13 -6.02
N ARG A 148 0.57 6.55 -7.05
CA ARG A 148 -0.89 6.49 -7.06
C ARG A 148 -1.34 5.05 -6.81
N THR A 149 -2.16 4.82 -5.79
CA THR A 149 -2.63 3.49 -5.41
C THR A 149 -4.04 3.18 -5.92
N SER A 150 -4.87 4.19 -6.20
CA SER A 150 -6.19 4.01 -6.81
C SER A 150 -6.73 5.33 -7.38
N LEU A 151 -7.43 5.27 -8.51
CA LEU A 151 -8.44 6.26 -8.88
C LEU A 151 -9.64 6.00 -7.96
N ALA A 152 -9.65 6.58 -6.76
CA ALA A 152 -10.88 6.60 -5.98
C ALA A 152 -11.86 7.53 -6.72
N GLN A 153 -12.80 6.94 -7.45
CA GLN A 153 -14.00 7.68 -7.82
C GLN A 153 -14.65 8.13 -6.51
N HIS A 154 -15.03 9.41 -6.42
CA HIS A 154 -15.82 9.88 -5.29
C HIS A 154 -17.08 9.02 -5.26
N LEU A 155 -17.22 8.16 -4.26
CA LEU A 155 -18.43 7.36 -4.13
C LEU A 155 -19.59 8.34 -3.88
N PRO A 156 -20.68 8.26 -4.66
CA PRO A 156 -21.87 9.04 -4.42
C PRO A 156 -22.33 8.93 -2.95
N SER A 157 -22.93 9.99 -2.41
CA SER A 157 -23.38 10.02 -1.01
C SER A 157 -24.38 8.90 -0.68
N ASP A 158 -25.13 8.43 -1.67
CA ASP A 158 -26.10 7.34 -1.59
C ASP A 158 -25.50 5.95 -1.84
N PHE A 159 -24.18 5.83 -2.07
CA PHE A 159 -23.55 4.55 -2.38
C PHE A 159 -23.70 3.53 -1.25
N ALA A 160 -23.59 3.97 0.00
CA ALA A 160 -23.74 3.08 1.16
C ALA A 160 -25.14 2.48 1.24
N GLU A 161 -26.17 3.28 0.98
CA GLU A 161 -27.56 2.86 0.96
C GLU A 161 -27.84 1.92 -0.23
N LYS A 162 -27.34 2.26 -1.43
CA LYS A 162 -27.44 1.40 -2.62
C LYS A 162 -26.73 0.07 -2.46
N LEU A 163 -25.55 0.07 -1.82
CA LEU A 163 -24.82 -1.16 -1.52
C LEU A 163 -25.61 -2.03 -0.53
N GLN A 164 -26.14 -1.42 0.54
CA GLN A 164 -26.93 -2.12 1.53
C GLN A 164 -28.24 -2.68 0.96
N SER A 165 -28.93 -1.91 0.10
CA SER A 165 -30.16 -2.37 -0.56
C SER A 165 -29.89 -3.53 -1.52
N PHE A 166 -28.80 -3.46 -2.30
CA PHE A 166 -28.38 -4.55 -3.18
C PHE A 166 -28.01 -5.82 -2.39
N GLN A 167 -27.25 -5.69 -1.30
CA GLN A 167 -26.91 -6.83 -0.44
C GLN A 167 -28.15 -7.48 0.16
N ARG A 168 -29.09 -6.68 0.69
CA ARG A 168 -30.37 -7.17 1.22
C ARG A 168 -31.19 -7.89 0.13
N TYR A 169 -31.23 -7.33 -1.08
CA TYR A 169 -31.90 -7.94 -2.22
C TYR A 169 -31.31 -9.32 -2.58
N VAL A 170 -29.98 -9.42 -2.72
CA VAL A 170 -29.30 -10.68 -3.04
C VAL A 170 -29.48 -11.72 -1.93
N ILE A 171 -29.36 -11.32 -0.65
CA ILE A 171 -29.60 -12.20 0.50
C ILE A 171 -31.07 -12.66 0.53
N GLY A 172 -32.01 -11.76 0.25
CA GLY A 172 -33.44 -12.07 0.16
C GLY A 172 -33.75 -13.11 -0.91
N LEU A 173 -33.19 -12.95 -2.12
CA LEU A 173 -33.31 -13.92 -3.19
C LEU A 173 -32.72 -15.28 -2.81
N ARG A 174 -31.54 -15.29 -2.20
CA ARG A 174 -30.89 -16.53 -1.73
C ARG A 174 -31.75 -17.28 -0.73
N LYS A 175 -32.33 -16.58 0.26
CA LYS A 175 -33.23 -17.19 1.25
C LYS A 175 -34.53 -17.68 0.60
N LYS A 176 -35.18 -16.86 -0.23
CA LYS A 176 -36.46 -17.18 -0.87
C LYS A 176 -36.38 -18.43 -1.74
N HIS A 177 -35.31 -18.57 -2.51
CA HIS A 177 -35.16 -19.67 -3.48
C HIS A 177 -34.28 -20.82 -2.97
N SER A 178 -33.72 -20.70 -1.76
CA SER A 178 -32.83 -21.70 -1.16
C SER A 178 -31.70 -22.12 -2.10
N TYR A 179 -31.07 -21.15 -2.78
CA TYR A 179 -29.97 -21.44 -3.69
C TYR A 179 -28.78 -22.03 -2.93
N THR A 180 -28.35 -23.22 -3.33
CA THR A 180 -27.11 -23.84 -2.88
C THR A 180 -25.90 -23.12 -3.49
N LEU A 181 -24.71 -23.31 -2.92
CA LEU A 181 -23.51 -22.56 -3.34
C LEU A 181 -23.09 -22.84 -4.79
N ASP A 182 -23.38 -24.03 -5.32
CA ASP A 182 -23.17 -24.43 -6.72
C ASP A 182 -24.17 -23.79 -7.70
N GLN A 183 -25.22 -23.14 -7.19
CA GLN A 183 -26.24 -22.43 -7.98
C GLN A 183 -26.00 -20.91 -8.01
N ILE A 184 -24.97 -20.43 -7.31
CA ILE A 184 -24.60 -19.02 -7.26
C ILE A 184 -23.23 -18.90 -7.91
N GLY A 185 -23.10 -18.05 -8.91
CA GLY A 185 -21.82 -17.84 -9.58
C GLY A 185 -21.60 -16.38 -9.94
N ASN A 186 -20.33 -16.00 -9.94
CA ASN A 186 -19.86 -14.73 -10.44
C ASN A 186 -19.14 -14.96 -11.76
N ALA A 187 -19.43 -14.14 -12.76
CA ALA A 187 -18.78 -14.19 -14.06
C ALA A 187 -18.34 -12.79 -14.48
N ASP A 188 -17.15 -12.69 -15.05
CA ASP A 188 -16.61 -11.41 -15.50
C ASP A 188 -15.75 -11.58 -16.76
N GLN A 189 -15.65 -10.50 -17.54
CA GLN A 189 -14.87 -10.45 -18.76
C GLN A 189 -13.50 -9.84 -18.48
N THR A 190 -12.45 -10.53 -18.94
CA THR A 190 -11.08 -10.04 -18.79
C THR A 190 -10.32 -10.12 -20.11
N PRO A 191 -9.55 -9.09 -20.47
CA PRO A 191 -8.65 -9.16 -21.62
C PRO A 191 -7.39 -9.96 -21.29
N VAL A 192 -7.07 -10.95 -22.13
CA VAL A 192 -5.79 -11.67 -22.11
C VAL A 192 -4.95 -11.18 -23.27
N PHE A 193 -3.85 -10.49 -22.98
CA PHE A 193 -2.95 -9.93 -23.98
C PHE A 193 -1.98 -10.99 -24.50
N PHE A 194 -1.65 -10.90 -25.79
CA PHE A 194 -0.69 -11.82 -26.43
C PHE A 194 0.72 -11.62 -25.88
N ASP A 195 1.06 -10.37 -25.58
CA ASP A 195 2.24 -10.02 -24.82
C ASP A 195 1.79 -9.34 -23.52
N MET A 196 2.12 -9.96 -22.38
CA MET A 196 1.76 -9.48 -21.04
C MET A 196 3.03 -9.12 -20.26
N PRO A 197 3.80 -8.12 -20.71
CA PRO A 197 5.05 -7.76 -20.04
C PRO A 197 4.73 -7.29 -18.62
N THR A 198 5.44 -7.85 -17.65
CA THR A 198 5.24 -7.49 -16.25
C THR A 198 5.64 -6.03 -16.03
N SER A 199 4.88 -5.33 -15.18
CA SER A 199 5.16 -3.92 -14.85
C SER A 199 6.41 -3.73 -13.97
N VAL A 200 7.10 -4.82 -13.64
CA VAL A 200 8.25 -4.86 -12.74
C VAL A 200 9.30 -5.78 -13.35
N THR A 201 10.48 -5.23 -13.64
CA THR A 201 11.62 -6.04 -14.07
C THR A 201 12.84 -5.70 -13.23
N VAL A 202 13.72 -6.67 -13.02
CA VAL A 202 14.99 -6.47 -12.30
C VAL A 202 15.97 -5.81 -13.26
N HIS A 203 16.46 -4.62 -12.89
CA HIS A 203 17.41 -3.88 -13.71
C HIS A 203 18.48 -3.20 -12.85
N LYS A 204 19.61 -2.86 -13.49
CA LYS A 204 20.75 -2.21 -12.83
C LYS A 204 20.32 -0.88 -12.20
N LYS A 205 20.65 -0.72 -10.91
CA LYS A 205 20.34 0.48 -10.12
C LYS A 205 21.02 1.71 -10.71
N GLY A 206 20.23 2.71 -11.09
CA GLY A 206 20.72 4.00 -11.61
C GLY A 206 20.49 4.23 -13.10
N GLU A 207 19.97 3.24 -13.84
CA GLU A 207 19.58 3.46 -15.23
C GLU A 207 18.28 4.26 -15.38
N LYS A 208 18.27 5.14 -16.39
CA LYS A 208 17.18 6.09 -16.65
C LYS A 208 16.03 5.48 -17.46
N SER A 209 16.30 4.44 -18.23
CA SER A 209 15.33 3.75 -19.10
C SER A 209 15.57 2.25 -19.04
N VAL A 210 14.53 1.51 -18.67
CA VAL A 210 14.53 0.05 -18.73
C VAL A 210 13.64 -0.35 -19.89
N ILE A 211 14.24 -0.84 -20.97
CA ILE A 211 13.52 -1.28 -22.16
C ILE A 211 13.21 -2.76 -21.98
N VAL A 212 11.94 -3.09 -21.87
CA VAL A 212 11.47 -4.47 -22.00
C VAL A 212 11.15 -4.69 -23.47
N LYS A 213 11.87 -5.62 -24.11
CA LYS A 213 11.53 -6.04 -25.48
C LYS A 213 10.23 -6.82 -25.42
N SER A 214 9.30 -6.42 -26.26
CA SER A 214 8.01 -7.04 -26.47
C SER A 214 7.87 -7.39 -27.95
N THR A 215 6.94 -8.28 -28.29
CA THR A 215 6.76 -8.75 -29.67
C THR A 215 6.06 -7.73 -30.57
N GLY A 216 5.86 -6.49 -30.12
CA GLY A 216 5.08 -5.45 -30.81
C GLY A 216 3.57 -5.69 -30.78
N ASN A 217 3.12 -6.65 -29.95
CA ASN A 217 1.76 -7.19 -29.97
C ASN A 217 1.00 -6.94 -28.66
N GLU A 218 1.46 -5.98 -27.84
CA GLU A 218 0.97 -5.74 -26.48
C GLU A 218 -0.47 -5.22 -26.47
N LYS A 219 -0.95 -4.69 -27.60
CA LYS A 219 -2.34 -4.26 -27.77
C LYS A 219 -3.27 -5.36 -28.27
N ASN A 220 -2.70 -6.43 -28.83
CA ASN A 220 -3.50 -7.55 -29.29
C ASN A 220 -3.91 -8.41 -28.11
N ARG A 221 -5.21 -8.65 -28.02
CA ARG A 221 -5.85 -9.30 -26.88
C ARG A 221 -6.94 -10.24 -27.34
N ILE A 222 -7.16 -11.26 -26.53
CA ILE A 222 -8.30 -12.16 -26.55
C ILE A 222 -9.23 -11.73 -25.42
N THR A 223 -10.54 -11.77 -25.64
CA THR A 223 -11.51 -11.55 -24.55
C THR A 223 -11.84 -12.90 -23.95
N VAL A 224 -11.74 -13.04 -22.63
CA VAL A 224 -12.09 -14.27 -21.93
C VAL A 224 -13.13 -13.96 -20.87
N MET A 225 -14.26 -14.65 -20.92
CA MET A 225 -15.24 -14.66 -19.82
C MET A 225 -14.91 -15.82 -18.89
N LEU A 226 -14.62 -15.48 -17.64
CA LEU A 226 -14.31 -16.42 -16.58
C LEU A 226 -15.45 -16.42 -15.57
N ALA A 227 -15.74 -17.60 -15.01
CA ALA A 227 -16.75 -17.71 -13.97
C ALA A 227 -16.34 -18.67 -12.87
N CYS A 228 -16.74 -18.34 -11.64
CA CYS A 228 -16.60 -19.21 -10.48
C CYS A 228 -17.92 -19.29 -9.72
N LEU A 229 -18.20 -20.47 -9.19
CA LEU A 229 -19.33 -20.72 -8.30
C LEU A 229 -18.97 -20.34 -6.85
N ALA A 230 -19.97 -20.13 -6.01
CA ALA A 230 -19.78 -19.72 -4.63
C ALA A 230 -19.19 -20.84 -3.74
N ASP A 231 -19.20 -22.08 -4.22
CA ASP A 231 -18.49 -23.21 -3.60
C ASP A 231 -16.99 -23.27 -3.97
N GLY A 232 -16.53 -22.38 -4.84
CA GLY A 232 -15.15 -22.31 -5.32
C GLY A 232 -14.89 -23.03 -6.65
N THR A 233 -15.87 -23.73 -7.21
CA THR A 233 -15.75 -24.40 -8.51
C THR A 233 -15.53 -23.39 -9.63
N LYS A 234 -14.48 -23.60 -10.42
CA LYS A 234 -14.18 -22.77 -11.60
C LYS A 234 -14.84 -23.38 -12.83
N LEU A 235 -15.55 -22.57 -13.60
CA LEU A 235 -16.16 -23.00 -14.86
C LEU A 235 -15.16 -22.89 -16.02
N ALA A 236 -15.43 -23.62 -17.10
CA ALA A 236 -14.62 -23.59 -18.31
C ALA A 236 -14.47 -22.15 -18.84
N PRO A 237 -13.25 -21.69 -19.14
CA PRO A 237 -13.03 -20.38 -19.76
C PRO A 237 -13.74 -20.28 -21.10
N TYR A 238 -14.45 -19.17 -21.31
CA TYR A 238 -15.12 -18.88 -22.57
C TYR A 238 -14.36 -17.79 -23.32
N VAL A 239 -13.73 -18.18 -24.41
CA VAL A 239 -12.69 -17.44 -25.11
C VAL A 239 -13.26 -16.88 -26.42
N ILE A 240 -13.15 -15.58 -26.61
CA ILE A 240 -13.58 -14.88 -27.82
C ILE A 240 -12.36 -14.35 -28.57
N LEU A 241 -12.12 -14.93 -29.74
CA LEU A 241 -11.09 -14.48 -30.66
C LEU A 241 -11.60 -13.30 -31.47
N LYS A 242 -10.80 -12.23 -31.57
CA LYS A 242 -11.10 -11.04 -32.39
C LYS A 242 -10.91 -11.35 -33.89
N ARG A 243 -11.88 -12.01 -34.51
CA ARG A 243 -11.92 -12.44 -35.91
C ARG A 243 -13.32 -12.92 -36.31
N LYS A 244 -13.55 -13.14 -37.61
CA LYS A 244 -14.86 -13.56 -38.14
C LYS A 244 -15.19 -15.05 -37.92
N THR A 245 -14.17 -15.91 -37.89
CA THR A 245 -14.36 -17.37 -37.83
C THR A 245 -13.45 -17.98 -36.79
N VAL A 246 -13.83 -19.12 -36.21
CA VAL A 246 -12.93 -19.89 -35.33
C VAL A 246 -11.92 -20.65 -36.21
N PRO A 247 -10.62 -20.72 -35.84
CA PRO A 247 -9.65 -21.56 -36.56
C PRO A 247 -10.11 -23.03 -36.63
N LYS A 248 -9.74 -23.72 -37.71
CA LYS A 248 -10.02 -25.17 -37.87
C LYS A 248 -9.05 -26.06 -37.09
N GLU A 249 -7.99 -25.48 -36.54
CA GLU A 249 -7.01 -26.17 -35.71
C GLU A 249 -7.69 -26.73 -34.44
N PRO A 250 -7.23 -27.88 -33.94
CA PRO A 250 -7.77 -28.44 -32.70
C PRO A 250 -7.53 -27.48 -31.55
N MET A 251 -8.61 -27.10 -30.86
CA MET A 251 -8.52 -26.24 -29.68
C MET A 251 -8.12 -27.08 -28.45
N PRO A 252 -7.38 -26.50 -27.48
CA PRO A 252 -7.09 -27.16 -26.21
C PRO A 252 -8.36 -27.65 -25.51
N ALA A 253 -8.28 -28.82 -24.87
CA ALA A 253 -9.38 -29.33 -24.07
C ALA A 253 -9.66 -28.42 -22.87
N GLY A 254 -10.94 -28.33 -22.46
CA GLY A 254 -11.36 -27.60 -21.27
C GLY A 254 -11.58 -26.09 -21.45
N ILE A 255 -11.47 -25.58 -22.69
CA ILE A 255 -11.88 -24.21 -23.04
C ILE A 255 -12.96 -24.22 -24.11
N ILE A 256 -13.80 -23.20 -24.10
CA ILE A 256 -14.81 -22.99 -25.14
C ILE A 256 -14.38 -21.78 -25.96
N VAL A 257 -14.22 -21.97 -27.27
CA VAL A 257 -13.72 -20.93 -28.17
C VAL A 257 -14.82 -20.48 -29.13
N ARG A 258 -14.95 -19.17 -29.28
CA ARG A 258 -15.80 -18.48 -30.25
C ARG A 258 -15.01 -17.38 -30.96
N ALA A 259 -15.57 -16.87 -32.04
CA ALA A 259 -15.00 -15.79 -32.82
C ALA A 259 -16.01 -14.63 -32.93
N GLN A 260 -15.53 -13.41 -32.77
CA GLN A 260 -16.31 -12.19 -32.96
C GLN A 260 -15.40 -11.12 -33.56
N GLU A 261 -15.86 -10.39 -34.59
CA GLU A 261 -15.00 -9.52 -35.41
C GLU A 261 -14.26 -8.43 -34.62
N LYS A 262 -14.91 -7.89 -33.60
CA LYS A 262 -14.37 -6.84 -32.73
C LYS A 262 -13.82 -7.39 -31.41
N GLY A 263 -14.03 -8.68 -31.12
CA GLY A 263 -13.66 -9.36 -29.87
C GLY A 263 -14.53 -8.96 -28.68
N TRP A 264 -15.77 -8.50 -28.90
CA TRP A 264 -16.69 -8.11 -27.83
C TRP A 264 -17.60 -9.28 -27.42
N MET A 265 -17.98 -9.30 -26.15
CA MET A 265 -19.01 -10.19 -25.63
C MET A 265 -20.39 -9.55 -25.85
N GLU A 266 -20.97 -9.77 -27.02
CA GLU A 266 -22.32 -9.29 -27.36
C GLU A 266 -23.40 -10.22 -26.79
N SER A 267 -24.67 -9.77 -26.79
CA SER A 267 -25.80 -10.47 -26.17
C SER A 267 -25.92 -11.93 -26.62
N ASP A 268 -25.75 -12.21 -27.91
CA ASP A 268 -25.84 -13.57 -28.46
C ASP A 268 -24.76 -14.50 -27.89
N LEU A 269 -23.55 -13.98 -27.69
CA LEU A 269 -22.46 -14.73 -27.07
C LEU A 269 -22.71 -14.96 -25.58
N VAL A 270 -23.39 -14.03 -24.89
CA VAL A 270 -23.79 -14.22 -23.48
C VAL A 270 -24.83 -15.33 -23.39
N VAL A 271 -25.80 -15.37 -24.30
CA VAL A 271 -26.79 -16.44 -24.37
C VAL A 271 -26.12 -17.78 -24.70
N ASP A 272 -25.17 -17.81 -25.63
CA ASP A 272 -24.39 -19.02 -25.91
C ASP A 272 -23.60 -19.47 -24.67
N TRP A 273 -22.90 -18.56 -23.99
CA TRP A 273 -22.19 -18.82 -22.74
C TRP A 273 -23.11 -19.41 -21.67
N LEU A 274 -24.32 -18.86 -21.50
CA LEU A 274 -25.31 -19.40 -20.56
C LEU A 274 -25.69 -20.84 -20.91
N LYS A 275 -25.75 -21.22 -22.18
CA LYS A 275 -26.08 -22.58 -22.60
C LYS A 275 -24.90 -23.53 -22.42
N VAL A 276 -23.73 -23.15 -22.92
CA VAL A 276 -22.58 -24.06 -23.09
C VAL A 276 -21.62 -24.09 -21.89
N VAL A 277 -21.66 -23.08 -21.03
CA VAL A 277 -20.86 -23.02 -19.78
C VAL A 277 -21.74 -23.12 -18.56
N TRP A 278 -22.73 -22.22 -18.42
CA TRP A 278 -23.56 -22.20 -17.22
C TRP A 278 -24.53 -23.40 -17.16
N GLY A 279 -25.17 -23.72 -18.29
CA GLY A 279 -26.12 -24.83 -18.41
C GLY A 279 -25.50 -26.21 -18.35
N THR A 280 -24.20 -26.35 -18.64
CA THR A 280 -23.47 -27.63 -18.66
C THR A 280 -22.69 -27.90 -17.38
N ARG A 281 -22.62 -26.93 -16.45
CA ARG A 281 -21.90 -27.09 -15.18
C ARG A 281 -22.49 -28.23 -14.34
N CYS A 282 -21.66 -28.83 -13.48
CA CYS A 282 -22.12 -29.81 -12.51
C CYS A 282 -23.22 -29.20 -11.61
N GLY A 283 -24.33 -29.91 -11.42
CA GLY A 283 -25.48 -29.43 -10.65
C GLY A 283 -26.50 -28.60 -11.45
N ALA A 284 -26.33 -28.38 -12.75
CA ALA A 284 -27.28 -27.62 -13.57
C ALA A 284 -28.69 -28.23 -13.67
N LEU A 285 -28.80 -29.56 -13.55
CA LEU A 285 -30.03 -30.34 -13.77
C LEU A 285 -30.58 -30.97 -12.48
N ARG A 286 -30.45 -30.31 -11.31
CA ARG A 286 -31.13 -30.83 -10.12
C ARG A 286 -32.65 -30.77 -10.32
N LYS A 287 -33.27 -31.93 -10.59
CA LYS A 287 -34.71 -32.14 -10.38
C LYS A 287 -34.99 -31.78 -8.92
N LYS A 288 -36.04 -30.98 -8.69
CA LYS A 288 -36.56 -30.75 -7.33
C LYS A 288 -36.96 -32.11 -6.76
N GLU A 289 -36.13 -32.72 -5.92
CA GLU A 289 -36.63 -33.72 -5.00
C GLU A 289 -37.60 -32.98 -4.07
N LYS A 290 -38.88 -33.36 -4.16
CA LYS A 290 -39.89 -32.94 -3.19
C LYS A 290 -39.41 -33.47 -1.84
N HIS A 291 -39.00 -32.59 -0.93
CA HIS A 291 -38.72 -32.99 0.44
C HIS A 291 -39.97 -33.70 0.99
N ALA A 292 -39.81 -34.98 1.33
CA ALA A 292 -40.77 -35.73 2.12
C ALA A 292 -40.90 -35.03 3.48
N ASP A 293 -42.13 -34.73 3.83
CA ASP A 293 -42.56 -34.14 5.09
C ASP A 293 -42.29 -35.17 6.21
N TYR A 294 -41.19 -34.99 6.94
CA TYR A 294 -41.00 -35.66 8.23
C TYR A 294 -41.26 -34.61 9.31
N GLY A 295 -42.47 -34.63 9.84
CA GLY A 295 -42.91 -33.76 10.91
C GLY A 295 -42.02 -33.88 12.14
N CYS A 296 -41.51 -32.74 12.59
CA CYS A 296 -40.91 -32.59 13.92
C CYS A 296 -41.97 -32.82 15.00
N VAL A 297 -41.76 -33.80 15.87
CA VAL A 297 -42.45 -33.88 17.16
C VAL A 297 -41.73 -32.94 18.14
N PRO A 298 -42.43 -32.06 18.89
CA PRO A 298 -41.77 -31.09 19.75
C PRO A 298 -41.20 -31.73 21.02
N TRP A 299 -40.02 -31.27 21.43
CA TRP A 299 -39.38 -31.60 22.70
C TRP A 299 -40.04 -30.77 23.83
N THR A 300 -40.59 -31.42 24.85
CA THR A 300 -41.03 -30.79 26.11
C THR A 300 -40.00 -31.04 27.21
N PRO A 301 -39.66 -30.02 28.04
CA PRO A 301 -38.73 -30.18 29.14
C PRO A 301 -39.46 -30.61 30.42
N ASP A 302 -38.89 -31.59 31.12
CA ASP A 302 -38.87 -31.70 32.57
C ASP A 302 -37.46 -32.16 33.00
#